data_AF-A0A444VTG4-F1
#
_entry.id   AF-A0A444VTG4-F1
#
_cell.length_a   1.000
_cell.length_b   1.000
_cell.length_c   1.000
_cell.angle_alpha   90.00
_cell.angle_beta   90.00
_cell.angle_gamma   90.00
#
_symmetry.space_group_name_H-M   'P 1'
#
loop_
_entity.id
_entity.type
_entity.pdbx_description
1 polymer ?
#
loop_
_entity_poly.entity_id
_entity_poly.type
_entity_poly.pdbx_seq_one_letter_code
_entity_poly.pdbx_strand_id
1 'polypeptide(L)'
;MNKNIKALYEIAQKETRKILGLMSGTSLDGLDLALCEVSGEGENTIVKIQEFETVDYNDDIKTEIRKVFAQKTIDFQHLVLLNEWIADLHAGMINDCLAKWNIPASEVDLIASHGQTVLHAPKFLHQQEKFPNATLQIGDGDHIAVKTGIITLSDFRQKHVAAGGEGAPLAVYGDYLLFSKKGENRIMLNMGGIANFTYLPASQNAEEVFVTDTGTANTLIDIFTKQFFPEKSFDKDAEIAKRGTVNQEFLSELKSDAFFKQSFPKTIGQELFNHDFVNSALVKLGLQNISAPDLLATLTRLSAETIAEAVLFVVENTKTPIEEFKVYMSGGGARNPLMVKWLQELLPCKFEKSDVLGISGDAKEAVLFAVLANETVAGGNYNFGSQKGIPSVTMGKISFPD
;
A
#
# COMPACT_ATOMS: atom_id res chain seq x y z
N MET A 1 -14.01 18.24 -32.80
CA MET A 1 -13.40 17.38 -31.77
C MET A 1 -14.51 16.57 -31.14
N ASN A 2 -14.33 15.25 -30.95
CA ASN A 2 -15.30 14.40 -30.24
C ASN A 2 -15.58 14.99 -28.84
N LYS A 3 -16.81 14.87 -28.33
CA LYS A 3 -17.23 15.53 -27.08
C LYS A 3 -16.44 15.07 -25.86
N ASN A 4 -16.07 13.79 -25.76
CA ASN A 4 -15.32 13.28 -24.63
C ASN A 4 -13.85 13.67 -24.71
N ILE A 5 -13.29 13.69 -25.92
CA ILE A 5 -11.94 14.22 -26.14
C ILE A 5 -11.88 15.70 -25.76
N LYS A 6 -12.93 16.48 -26.09
CA LYS A 6 -13.05 17.87 -25.67
C LYS A 6 -13.12 17.99 -24.13
N ALA A 7 -13.99 17.22 -23.48
CA ALA A 7 -14.15 17.24 -22.03
C ALA A 7 -12.86 16.84 -21.31
N LEU A 8 -12.20 15.77 -21.74
CA LEU A 8 -10.91 15.32 -21.21
C LEU A 8 -9.83 16.40 -21.38
N TYR A 9 -9.76 17.03 -22.55
CA TYR A 9 -8.85 18.15 -22.79
C TYR A 9 -9.13 19.33 -21.85
N GLU A 10 -10.39 19.71 -21.67
CA GLU A 10 -10.78 20.80 -20.76
C GLU A 10 -10.44 20.46 -19.29
N ILE A 11 -10.68 19.22 -18.85
CA ILE A 11 -10.29 18.72 -17.52
C ILE A 11 -8.77 18.78 -17.33
N ALA A 12 -8.00 18.33 -18.33
CA ALA A 12 -6.54 18.37 -18.30
C ALA A 12 -5.99 19.80 -18.11
N GLN A 13 -6.71 20.83 -18.56
CA GLN A 13 -6.30 22.23 -18.41
C GLN A 13 -6.74 22.91 -17.11
N LYS A 14 -7.57 22.25 -16.27
CA LYS A 14 -8.03 22.85 -15.00
C LYS A 14 -6.87 23.02 -14.02
N GLU A 15 -6.87 24.13 -13.28
CA GLU A 15 -5.92 24.34 -12.18
C GLU A 15 -6.15 23.35 -11.03
N THR A 16 -7.43 23.01 -10.78
CA THR A 16 -7.86 22.04 -9.78
C THR A 16 -8.91 21.11 -10.38
N ARG A 17 -8.74 19.81 -10.15
CA ARG A 17 -9.60 18.74 -10.67
C ARG A 17 -10.27 18.04 -9.50
N LYS A 18 -11.57 17.76 -9.63
CA LYS A 18 -12.31 16.97 -8.63
C LYS A 18 -12.28 15.51 -9.05
N ILE A 19 -11.46 14.69 -8.37
CA ILE A 19 -11.18 13.31 -8.75
C ILE A 19 -11.66 12.37 -7.64
N LEU A 20 -12.52 11.41 -8.00
CA LEU A 20 -12.98 10.36 -7.09
C LEU A 20 -12.07 9.14 -7.22
N GLY A 21 -11.19 8.94 -6.24
CA GLY A 21 -10.34 7.76 -6.16
C GLY A 21 -11.07 6.58 -5.54
N LEU A 22 -10.90 5.39 -6.11
CA LEU A 22 -11.52 4.16 -5.64
C LEU A 22 -10.48 3.07 -5.39
N MET A 23 -10.56 2.42 -4.23
CA MET A 23 -9.73 1.27 -3.90
C MET A 23 -10.56 0.13 -3.30
N SER A 24 -10.40 -1.07 -3.84
CA SER A 24 -10.91 -2.31 -3.26
C SER A 24 -9.73 -3.25 -3.00
N GLY A 25 -9.36 -3.36 -1.73
CA GLY A 25 -8.22 -4.15 -1.28
C GLY A 25 -8.41 -5.66 -1.44
N THR A 26 -7.33 -6.40 -1.21
CA THR A 26 -7.36 -7.88 -1.21
C THR A 26 -8.03 -8.48 0.03
N SER A 27 -8.28 -7.67 1.06
CA SER A 27 -9.05 -8.09 2.24
C SER A 27 -10.54 -8.27 1.94
N LEU A 28 -11.02 -7.71 0.81
CA LEU A 28 -12.42 -7.74 0.39
C LEU A 28 -13.37 -7.10 1.42
N ASP A 29 -12.87 -6.15 2.22
CA ASP A 29 -13.65 -5.53 3.29
C ASP A 29 -14.73 -4.60 2.73
N GLY A 30 -14.42 -3.87 1.66
CA GLY A 30 -15.32 -2.93 1.01
C GLY A 30 -14.67 -2.18 -0.16
N LEU A 31 -15.36 -1.13 -0.59
CA LEU A 31 -14.87 -0.15 -1.55
C LEU A 31 -14.59 1.17 -0.82
N ASP A 32 -13.34 1.62 -0.83
CA ASP A 32 -12.94 2.93 -0.37
C ASP A 32 -13.17 3.96 -1.47
N LEU A 33 -13.86 5.06 -1.14
CA LEU A 33 -14.14 6.19 -2.03
C LEU A 33 -13.56 7.46 -1.41
N ALA A 34 -12.61 8.10 -2.10
CA ALA A 34 -12.01 9.37 -1.68
C ALA A 34 -12.24 10.45 -2.75
N LEU A 35 -13.14 11.40 -2.48
CA LEU A 35 -13.34 12.54 -3.35
C LEU A 35 -12.30 13.61 -3.04
N CYS A 36 -11.44 13.90 -4.01
CA CYS A 36 -10.27 14.76 -3.83
C CYS A 36 -10.37 16.00 -4.72
N GLU A 37 -10.01 17.16 -4.17
CA GLU A 37 -9.54 18.29 -4.95
C GLU A 37 -8.04 18.11 -5.17
N VAL A 38 -7.63 17.94 -6.43
CA VAL A 38 -6.23 17.77 -6.83
C VAL A 38 -5.80 18.95 -7.68
N SER A 39 -4.78 19.68 -7.20
CA SER A 39 -4.19 20.82 -7.91
C SER A 39 -2.74 20.52 -8.28
N GLY A 40 -2.26 21.12 -9.36
CA GLY A 40 -0.90 20.87 -9.87
C GLY A 40 -0.72 19.45 -10.43
N GLU A 41 0.54 19.05 -10.54
CA GLU A 41 0.99 17.75 -11.07
C GLU A 41 2.43 17.49 -10.64
N GLY A 42 2.88 16.23 -10.73
CA GLY A 42 4.22 15.82 -10.34
C GLY A 42 4.52 16.17 -8.88
N GLU A 43 5.69 16.74 -8.63
CA GLU A 43 6.14 17.20 -7.30
C GLU A 43 5.34 18.41 -6.76
N ASN A 44 4.54 19.07 -7.60
CA ASN A 44 3.68 20.18 -7.19
C ASN A 44 2.24 19.73 -6.90
N THR A 45 1.98 18.42 -6.89
CA THR A 45 0.65 17.88 -6.61
C THR A 45 0.25 18.23 -5.19
N ILE A 46 -0.91 18.87 -5.05
CA ILE A 46 -1.54 19.15 -3.77
C ILE A 46 -2.90 18.46 -3.76
N VAL A 47 -3.16 17.68 -2.72
CA VAL A 47 -4.44 16.99 -2.53
C VAL A 47 -5.14 17.48 -1.27
N LYS A 48 -6.42 17.76 -1.42
CA LYS A 48 -7.34 17.95 -0.31
C LYS A 48 -8.49 16.95 -0.45
N ILE A 49 -8.66 16.12 0.57
CA ILE A 49 -9.79 15.19 0.66
C ILE A 49 -11.04 16.02 1.01
N GLN A 50 -12.05 16.01 0.15
CA GLN A 50 -13.35 16.61 0.41
C GLN A 50 -14.23 15.66 1.22
N GLU A 51 -14.33 14.41 0.74
CA GLU A 51 -15.16 13.37 1.33
C GLU A 51 -14.42 12.03 1.27
N PHE A 52 -14.66 11.19 2.26
CA PHE A 52 -14.15 9.82 2.31
C PHE A 52 -15.18 8.89 2.93
N GLU A 53 -15.39 7.73 2.29
CA GLU A 53 -16.25 6.68 2.82
C GLU A 53 -15.75 5.31 2.38
N THR A 54 -15.84 4.33 3.28
CA THR A 54 -15.69 2.91 2.96
C THR A 54 -17.07 2.29 2.94
N VAL A 55 -17.47 1.72 1.80
CA VAL A 55 -18.71 0.98 1.66
C VAL A 55 -18.42 -0.52 1.81
N ASP A 56 -18.90 -1.11 2.90
CA ASP A 56 -18.64 -2.51 3.22
C ASP A 56 -19.21 -3.47 2.17
N TYR A 57 -18.44 -4.51 1.84
CA TYR A 57 -18.95 -5.65 1.10
C TYR A 57 -19.70 -6.60 2.03
N ASN A 58 -20.93 -6.90 1.66
CA ASN A 58 -21.69 -7.98 2.28
C ASN A 58 -21.10 -9.36 1.93
N ASP A 59 -21.58 -10.39 2.62
CA ASP A 59 -21.05 -11.75 2.47
C ASP A 59 -21.28 -12.34 1.08
N ASP A 60 -22.35 -11.94 0.38
CA ASP A 60 -22.62 -12.37 -0.98
C ASP A 60 -21.55 -11.85 -1.94
N ILE A 61 -21.22 -10.55 -1.87
CA ILE A 61 -20.15 -9.93 -2.66
C ILE A 61 -18.81 -10.61 -2.41
N LYS A 62 -18.46 -10.79 -1.13
CA LYS A 62 -17.23 -11.48 -0.73
C LYS A 62 -17.19 -12.90 -1.29
N THR A 63 -18.31 -13.61 -1.24
CA THR A 63 -18.42 -14.99 -1.74
C THR A 63 -18.22 -15.07 -3.25
N GLU A 64 -18.84 -14.18 -4.01
CA GLU A 64 -18.70 -14.15 -5.47
C GLU A 64 -17.27 -13.80 -5.93
N ILE A 65 -16.61 -12.85 -5.27
CA ILE A 65 -15.22 -12.48 -5.57
C ILE A 65 -14.26 -13.63 -5.22
N ARG A 66 -14.46 -14.30 -4.08
CA ARG A 66 -13.61 -15.42 -3.65
C ARG A 66 -13.58 -16.58 -4.63
N LYS A 67 -14.61 -16.75 -5.48
CA LYS A 67 -14.63 -17.80 -6.53
C LYS A 67 -13.52 -17.62 -7.57
N VAL A 68 -13.00 -16.41 -7.76
CA VAL A 68 -11.92 -16.15 -8.73
C VAL A 68 -10.62 -15.65 -8.10
N PHE A 69 -10.69 -15.07 -6.90
CA PHE A 69 -9.58 -14.39 -6.25
C PHE A 69 -8.40 -15.33 -5.94
N ALA A 70 -7.22 -15.01 -6.47
CA ALA A 70 -5.95 -15.71 -6.23
C ALA A 70 -5.98 -17.23 -6.54
N GLN A 71 -6.85 -17.66 -7.46
CA GLN A 71 -6.97 -19.07 -7.86
C GLN A 71 -6.35 -19.33 -9.24
N LYS A 72 -5.71 -20.50 -9.41
CA LYS A 72 -5.18 -20.94 -10.71
C LYS A 72 -6.25 -21.48 -11.66
N THR A 73 -7.32 -22.03 -11.11
CA THR A 73 -8.42 -22.65 -11.86
C THR A 73 -9.72 -22.06 -11.35
N ILE A 74 -10.47 -21.46 -12.26
CA ILE A 74 -11.71 -20.75 -11.98
C ILE A 74 -12.72 -21.09 -13.08
N ASP A 75 -14.00 -20.85 -12.82
CA ASP A 75 -15.00 -20.86 -13.88
C ASP A 75 -14.79 -19.62 -14.77
N PHE A 76 -14.47 -19.85 -16.04
CA PHE A 76 -14.14 -18.77 -16.97
C PHE A 76 -15.33 -17.86 -17.27
N GLN A 77 -16.53 -18.44 -17.37
CA GLN A 77 -17.75 -17.67 -17.59
C GLN A 77 -18.04 -16.78 -16.38
N HIS A 78 -17.85 -17.29 -15.17
CA HIS A 78 -18.02 -16.55 -13.92
C HIS A 78 -17.07 -15.34 -13.84
N LEU A 79 -15.80 -15.49 -14.23
CA LEU A 79 -14.88 -14.35 -14.30
C LEU A 79 -15.39 -13.22 -15.22
N VAL A 80 -15.91 -13.59 -16.39
CA VAL A 80 -16.45 -12.61 -17.36
C VAL A 80 -17.66 -11.90 -16.77
N LEU A 81 -18.61 -12.65 -16.20
CA LEU A 81 -19.81 -12.08 -15.57
C LEU A 81 -19.47 -11.20 -14.36
N LEU A 82 -18.49 -11.62 -13.56
CA LEU A 82 -18.08 -10.91 -12.36
C LEU A 82 -17.44 -9.55 -12.69
N ASN A 83 -16.77 -9.41 -13.83
CA ASN A 83 -16.17 -8.15 -14.26
C ASN A 83 -17.19 -7.02 -14.44
N GLU A 84 -18.30 -7.32 -15.11
CA GLU A 84 -19.41 -6.39 -15.31
C GLU A 84 -20.20 -6.19 -14.02
N TRP A 85 -20.45 -7.27 -13.27
CA TRP A 85 -21.19 -7.21 -12.01
C TRP A 85 -20.51 -6.33 -10.95
N ILE A 86 -19.18 -6.44 -10.80
CA ILE A 86 -18.41 -5.58 -9.90
C ILE A 86 -18.47 -4.12 -10.36
N ALA A 87 -18.39 -3.87 -11.67
CA ALA A 87 -18.49 -2.51 -12.22
C ALA A 87 -19.85 -1.87 -11.90
N ASP A 88 -20.94 -2.61 -12.11
CA ASP A 88 -22.30 -2.17 -11.79
C ASP A 88 -22.48 -1.92 -10.29
N LEU A 89 -21.92 -2.80 -9.45
CA LEU A 89 -21.91 -2.65 -8.00
C LEU A 89 -21.17 -1.37 -7.58
N HIS A 90 -19.94 -1.17 -8.08
CA HIS A 90 -19.14 0.01 -7.79
C HIS A 90 -19.80 1.29 -8.29
N ALA A 91 -20.38 1.29 -9.49
CA ALA A 91 -21.14 2.43 -10.00
C ALA A 91 -22.34 2.79 -9.12
N GLY A 92 -23.06 1.79 -8.60
CA GLY A 92 -24.11 1.98 -7.60
C GLY A 92 -23.59 2.65 -6.34
N MET A 93 -22.52 2.10 -5.74
CA MET A 93 -21.89 2.65 -4.54
C MET A 93 -21.40 4.08 -4.74
N ILE A 94 -20.81 4.39 -5.90
CA ILE A 94 -20.37 5.74 -6.28
C ILE A 94 -21.56 6.69 -6.30
N ASN A 95 -22.63 6.34 -7.01
CA ASN A 95 -23.81 7.20 -7.14
C ASN A 95 -24.50 7.41 -5.78
N ASP A 96 -24.57 6.37 -4.94
CA ASP A 96 -25.13 6.47 -3.60
C ASP A 96 -24.29 7.38 -2.69
N CYS A 97 -22.96 7.26 -2.72
CA CYS A 97 -22.05 8.15 -1.99
C CYS A 97 -22.16 9.60 -2.48
N LEU A 98 -22.16 9.83 -3.81
CA LEU A 98 -22.32 11.17 -4.38
C LEU A 98 -23.66 11.81 -3.96
N ALA A 99 -24.75 11.04 -3.99
CA ALA A 99 -26.05 11.49 -3.51
C ALA A 99 -26.03 11.83 -2.01
N LYS A 100 -25.41 10.97 -1.19
CA LYS A 100 -25.25 11.19 0.26
C LYS A 100 -24.43 12.45 0.56
N TRP A 101 -23.39 12.72 -0.23
CA TRP A 101 -22.56 13.93 -0.12
C TRP A 101 -23.20 15.18 -0.75
N ASN A 102 -24.37 15.03 -1.39
CA ASN A 102 -25.05 16.08 -2.17
C ASN A 102 -24.18 16.67 -3.28
N ILE A 103 -23.39 15.83 -3.95
CA ILE A 103 -22.49 16.22 -5.05
C ILE A 103 -23.04 15.63 -6.35
N PRO A 104 -23.46 16.46 -7.33
CA PRO A 104 -23.92 15.94 -8.60
C PRO A 104 -22.74 15.33 -9.38
N ALA A 105 -22.98 14.23 -10.09
CA ALA A 105 -21.96 13.55 -10.88
C ALA A 105 -21.24 14.49 -11.88
N SER A 106 -21.95 15.49 -12.42
CA SER A 106 -21.39 16.50 -13.32
C SER A 106 -20.32 17.42 -12.71
N GLU A 107 -20.19 17.45 -11.39
CA GLU A 107 -19.13 18.18 -10.70
C GLU A 107 -17.86 17.34 -10.49
N VAL A 108 -17.93 16.03 -10.68
CA VAL A 108 -16.78 15.13 -10.60
C VAL A 108 -16.15 15.04 -11.98
N ASP A 109 -14.87 15.39 -12.07
CA ASP A 109 -14.15 15.41 -13.34
C ASP A 109 -13.78 14.01 -13.79
N LEU A 110 -13.25 13.21 -12.86
CA LEU A 110 -12.69 11.90 -13.14
C LEU A 110 -13.01 10.92 -12.00
N ILE A 111 -13.21 9.66 -12.36
CA ILE A 111 -13.10 8.52 -11.44
C ILE A 111 -11.75 7.85 -11.67
N ALA A 112 -11.08 7.43 -10.61
CA ALA A 112 -9.87 6.62 -10.66
C ALA A 112 -10.12 5.28 -9.98
N SER A 113 -10.49 4.26 -10.76
CA SER A 113 -10.83 2.93 -10.27
C SER A 113 -9.65 1.98 -10.33
N HIS A 114 -9.15 1.54 -9.17
CA HIS A 114 -8.25 0.38 -9.13
C HIS A 114 -8.93 -0.90 -9.63
N GLY A 115 -10.24 -1.03 -9.39
CA GLY A 115 -10.99 -2.27 -9.52
C GLY A 115 -10.71 -3.26 -8.38
N GLN A 116 -11.06 -4.52 -8.60
CA GLN A 116 -10.80 -5.64 -7.71
C GLN A 116 -9.72 -6.53 -8.31
N THR A 117 -8.59 -6.70 -7.61
CA THR A 117 -7.55 -7.64 -8.06
C THR A 117 -8.11 -9.06 -8.07
N VAL A 118 -7.99 -9.75 -9.19
CA VAL A 118 -8.27 -11.20 -9.33
C VAL A 118 -6.98 -11.98 -9.16
N LEU A 119 -5.94 -11.59 -9.90
CA LEU A 119 -4.65 -12.28 -9.88
C LEU A 119 -3.52 -11.28 -10.11
N HIS A 120 -2.49 -11.37 -9.27
CA HIS A 120 -1.21 -10.73 -9.50
C HIS A 120 -0.16 -11.84 -9.65
N ALA A 121 0.48 -11.91 -10.82
CA ALA A 121 1.38 -12.98 -11.21
C ALA A 121 2.69 -12.41 -11.76
N PRO A 122 3.58 -11.89 -10.90
CA PRO A 122 4.92 -11.51 -11.31
C PRO A 122 5.77 -12.74 -11.65
N LYS A 123 6.77 -12.55 -12.51
CA LYS A 123 7.58 -13.62 -13.10
C LYS A 123 8.29 -14.50 -12.07
N PHE A 124 8.76 -13.90 -10.98
CA PHE A 124 9.42 -14.63 -9.91
C PHE A 124 8.47 -15.56 -9.14
N LEU A 125 7.16 -15.26 -9.08
CA LEU A 125 6.16 -16.11 -8.44
C LEU A 125 5.68 -17.24 -9.35
N HIS A 126 5.32 -16.93 -10.60
CA HIS A 126 4.79 -17.96 -11.49
C HIS A 126 5.86 -18.84 -12.16
N GLN A 127 7.11 -18.36 -12.25
CA GLN A 127 8.30 -19.10 -12.74
C GLN A 127 8.14 -19.77 -14.12
N GLN A 128 7.25 -19.25 -14.96
CA GLN A 128 7.04 -19.75 -16.32
C GLN A 128 7.80 -18.85 -17.29
N GLU A 129 8.93 -19.31 -17.80
CA GLU A 129 9.87 -18.50 -18.60
C GLU A 129 9.23 -17.80 -19.81
N LYS A 130 8.24 -18.45 -20.43
CA LYS A 130 7.52 -17.95 -21.61
C LYS A 130 6.74 -16.66 -21.35
N PHE A 131 6.25 -16.46 -20.12
CA PHE A 131 5.34 -15.37 -19.81
C PHE A 131 6.05 -14.24 -19.04
N PRO A 132 5.74 -12.97 -19.34
CA PRO A 132 6.20 -11.83 -18.55
C PRO A 132 5.39 -11.71 -17.26
N ASN A 133 5.68 -10.67 -16.45
CA ASN A 133 4.80 -10.25 -15.36
C ASN A 133 3.37 -10.07 -15.88
N ALA A 134 2.39 -10.46 -15.08
CA ALA A 134 0.98 -10.33 -15.40
C ALA A 134 0.17 -9.90 -14.19
N THR A 135 -0.94 -9.22 -14.44
CA THR A 135 -1.88 -8.78 -13.42
C THR A 135 -3.26 -8.63 -14.03
N LEU A 136 -4.31 -8.92 -13.26
CA LEU A 136 -5.69 -8.73 -13.66
C LEU A 136 -6.48 -8.11 -12.51
N GLN A 137 -7.09 -6.96 -12.81
CA GLN A 137 -8.10 -6.31 -12.01
C GLN A 137 -9.41 -6.39 -12.80
N ILE A 138 -10.52 -6.59 -12.10
CA ILE A 138 -11.87 -6.57 -12.67
C ILE A 138 -12.69 -5.42 -12.08
N GLY A 139 -13.83 -5.11 -12.69
CA GLY A 139 -14.55 -3.85 -12.46
C GLY A 139 -14.33 -2.98 -13.68
N ASP A 140 -15.04 -3.32 -14.75
CA ASP A 140 -14.90 -2.69 -16.06
C ASP A 140 -15.05 -1.16 -16.02
N GLY A 141 -14.07 -0.47 -16.61
CA GLY A 141 -14.03 0.99 -16.61
C GLY A 141 -15.13 1.62 -17.48
N ASP A 142 -15.50 0.99 -18.59
CA ASP A 142 -16.56 1.49 -19.47
C ASP A 142 -17.92 1.38 -18.79
N HIS A 143 -18.20 0.26 -18.10
CA HIS A 143 -19.41 0.12 -17.29
C HIS A 143 -19.51 1.18 -16.20
N ILE A 144 -18.43 1.42 -15.44
CA ILE A 144 -18.42 2.48 -14.42
C ILE A 144 -18.66 3.85 -15.07
N ALA A 145 -17.97 4.17 -16.18
CA ALA A 145 -18.12 5.45 -16.86
C ALA A 145 -19.55 5.68 -17.35
N VAL A 146 -20.14 4.70 -18.04
CA VAL A 146 -21.51 4.79 -18.57
C VAL A 146 -22.54 4.89 -17.45
N LYS A 147 -22.39 4.13 -16.35
CA LYS A 147 -23.36 4.08 -15.25
C LYS A 147 -23.29 5.29 -14.30
N THR A 148 -22.15 5.97 -14.24
CA THR A 148 -21.96 7.17 -13.42
C THR A 148 -22.05 8.46 -14.24
N GLY A 149 -21.87 8.39 -15.56
CA GLY A 149 -21.76 9.56 -16.43
C GLY A 149 -20.42 10.31 -16.32
N ILE A 150 -19.42 9.72 -15.66
CA ILE A 150 -18.13 10.36 -15.36
C ILE A 150 -17.00 9.65 -16.11
N ILE A 151 -16.04 10.40 -16.65
CA ILE A 151 -14.85 9.82 -17.30
C ILE A 151 -14.08 8.98 -16.27
N THR A 152 -13.84 7.71 -16.58
CA THR A 152 -13.24 6.76 -15.63
C THR A 152 -11.85 6.35 -16.11
N LEU A 153 -10.87 6.44 -15.21
CA LEU A 153 -9.55 5.86 -15.39
C LEU A 153 -9.47 4.55 -14.61
N SER A 154 -9.07 3.47 -15.27
CA SER A 154 -8.92 2.14 -14.67
C SER A 154 -7.61 1.46 -15.09
N ASP A 155 -7.35 0.23 -14.65
CA ASP A 155 -6.22 -0.61 -15.13
C ASP A 155 -4.81 -0.04 -14.92
N PHE A 156 -4.61 0.69 -13.82
CA PHE A 156 -3.32 1.30 -13.45
C PHE A 156 -2.17 0.28 -13.43
N ARG A 157 -2.38 -0.89 -12.81
CA ARG A 157 -1.34 -1.93 -12.70
C ARG A 157 -0.98 -2.54 -14.05
N GLN A 158 -1.94 -2.68 -14.96
CA GLN A 158 -1.67 -3.25 -16.29
C GLN A 158 -0.74 -2.33 -17.09
N LYS A 159 -0.92 -1.00 -16.99
CA LYS A 159 -0.04 -0.03 -17.63
C LYS A 159 1.38 -0.07 -17.04
N HIS A 160 1.49 -0.23 -15.72
CA HIS A 160 2.77 -0.44 -15.05
C HIS A 160 3.48 -1.73 -15.51
N VAL A 161 2.75 -2.85 -15.64
CA VAL A 161 3.28 -4.10 -16.19
C VAL A 161 3.72 -3.94 -17.65
N ALA A 162 2.93 -3.23 -18.47
CA ALA A 162 3.28 -2.97 -19.86
C ALA A 162 4.56 -2.12 -20.01
N ALA A 163 4.89 -1.31 -19.01
CA ALA A 163 6.13 -0.54 -18.93
C ALA A 163 7.32 -1.34 -18.33
N GLY A 164 7.16 -2.65 -18.09
CA GLY A 164 8.22 -3.54 -17.61
C GLY A 164 8.29 -3.71 -16.09
N GLY A 165 7.40 -3.07 -15.33
CA GLY A 165 7.29 -3.31 -13.90
C GLY A 165 6.48 -4.57 -13.55
N GLU A 166 6.22 -4.79 -12.26
CA GLU A 166 5.46 -5.97 -11.80
C GLU A 166 3.96 -5.69 -11.64
N GLY A 167 3.57 -4.41 -11.53
CA GLY A 167 2.19 -3.97 -11.28
C GLY A 167 1.95 -3.62 -9.81
N ALA A 168 2.96 -3.74 -8.96
CA ALA A 168 2.95 -3.39 -7.55
C ALA A 168 4.41 -3.19 -7.05
N PRO A 169 4.61 -2.50 -5.91
CA PRO A 169 3.62 -1.65 -5.24
C PRO A 169 3.45 -0.32 -5.99
N LEU A 170 2.21 0.12 -6.23
CA LEU A 170 1.95 1.45 -6.81
C LEU A 170 2.03 2.57 -5.76
N ALA A 171 2.05 2.23 -4.48
CA ALA A 171 2.12 3.19 -3.38
C ALA A 171 3.38 4.08 -3.45
N VAL A 172 4.47 3.60 -4.06
CA VAL A 172 5.70 4.40 -4.24
C VAL A 172 5.46 5.69 -5.01
N TYR A 173 4.60 5.65 -6.03
CA TYR A 173 4.27 6.82 -6.85
C TYR A 173 3.47 7.83 -6.03
N GLY A 174 2.47 7.38 -5.28
CA GLY A 174 1.70 8.26 -4.40
C GLY A 174 2.55 8.82 -3.28
N ASP A 175 3.38 8.00 -2.64
CA ASP A 175 4.30 8.47 -1.60
C ASP A 175 5.22 9.56 -2.14
N TYR A 176 5.80 9.34 -3.32
CA TYR A 176 6.64 10.32 -3.98
C TYR A 176 5.89 11.61 -4.31
N LEU A 177 4.73 11.53 -4.97
CA LEU A 177 4.00 12.70 -5.44
C LEU A 177 3.35 13.50 -4.31
N LEU A 178 2.91 12.83 -3.23
CA LEU A 178 2.19 13.46 -2.13
C LEU A 178 3.09 13.90 -0.98
N PHE A 179 4.15 13.14 -0.72
CA PHE A 179 4.91 13.29 0.52
C PHE A 179 6.38 13.64 0.31
N SER A 180 6.88 13.73 -0.93
CA SER A 180 8.20 14.31 -1.17
C SER A 180 8.22 15.77 -0.73
N LYS A 181 9.36 16.21 -0.20
CA LYS A 181 9.55 17.62 0.14
C LYS A 181 11.00 18.01 0.01
N LYS A 182 11.26 18.99 -0.85
CA LYS A 182 12.58 19.56 -1.04
C LYS A 182 13.21 19.99 0.29
N GLY A 183 14.43 19.51 0.55
CA GLY A 183 15.17 19.78 1.78
C GLY A 183 14.81 18.91 2.99
N GLU A 184 13.95 17.90 2.84
CA GLU A 184 13.64 16.93 3.91
C GLU A 184 13.77 15.49 3.43
N ASN A 185 14.60 14.70 4.12
CA ASN A 185 14.66 13.25 3.92
C ASN A 185 13.55 12.58 4.71
N ARG A 186 12.67 11.83 4.04
CA ARG A 186 11.48 11.25 4.67
C ARG A 186 11.46 9.74 4.51
N ILE A 187 11.07 9.04 5.56
CA ILE A 187 10.82 7.60 5.55
C ILE A 187 9.33 7.40 5.81
N MET A 188 8.60 6.93 4.81
CA MET A 188 7.19 6.59 4.90
C MET A 188 7.07 5.15 5.39
N LEU A 189 7.10 4.95 6.70
CA LEU A 189 7.12 3.63 7.34
C LEU A 189 5.70 3.11 7.58
N ASN A 190 5.35 1.98 6.99
CA ASN A 190 4.15 1.22 7.29
C ASN A 190 4.48 0.00 8.14
N MET A 191 3.86 -0.12 9.32
CA MET A 191 4.01 -1.24 10.24
C MET A 191 2.70 -2.03 10.30
N GLY A 192 2.38 -2.77 9.24
CA GLY A 192 1.23 -3.66 9.17
C GLY A 192 1.53 -5.03 9.80
N GLY A 193 1.22 -6.12 9.08
CA GLY A 193 1.74 -7.44 9.41
C GLY A 193 3.24 -7.56 9.10
N ILE A 194 3.61 -7.11 7.90
CA ILE A 194 4.99 -6.85 7.46
C ILE A 194 5.27 -5.36 7.61
N ALA A 195 6.51 -5.02 8.00
CA ALA A 195 6.99 -3.64 7.93
C ALA A 195 7.64 -3.38 6.57
N ASN A 196 7.32 -2.22 6.00
CA ASN A 196 7.94 -1.70 4.79
C ASN A 196 8.02 -0.18 4.84
N PHE A 197 8.91 0.39 4.03
CA PHE A 197 8.93 1.83 3.88
C PHE A 197 9.32 2.28 2.48
N THR A 198 8.90 3.51 2.16
CA THR A 198 9.41 4.30 1.04
C THR A 198 10.30 5.41 1.58
N TYR A 199 11.55 5.46 1.15
CA TYR A 199 12.45 6.60 1.37
C TYR A 199 12.24 7.62 0.27
N LEU A 200 11.97 8.86 0.68
CA LEU A 200 11.79 10.02 -0.18
C LEU A 200 12.95 10.99 0.08
N PRO A 201 13.81 11.22 -0.93
CA PRO A 201 15.02 12.00 -0.76
C PRO A 201 14.74 13.51 -0.72
N ALA A 202 15.52 14.24 0.08
CA ALA A 202 15.45 15.70 0.16
C ALA A 202 15.72 16.40 -1.19
N SER A 203 16.41 15.73 -2.11
CA SER A 203 16.68 16.18 -3.47
C SER A 203 15.42 16.24 -4.34
N GLN A 204 14.37 15.49 -3.98
CA GLN A 204 13.25 15.11 -4.86
C GLN A 204 13.72 14.44 -6.15
N ASN A 205 14.87 13.75 -6.13
CA ASN A 205 15.24 12.92 -7.26
C ASN A 205 14.50 11.57 -7.15
N ALA A 206 13.51 11.34 -8.01
CA ALA A 206 12.77 10.08 -8.06
C ALA A 206 13.68 8.84 -8.24
N GLU A 207 14.85 8.96 -8.88
CA GLU A 207 15.81 7.84 -9.02
C GLU A 207 16.46 7.42 -7.69
N GLU A 208 16.46 8.31 -6.70
CA GLU A 208 16.98 8.06 -5.34
C GLU A 208 15.91 7.51 -4.40
N VAL A 209 14.64 7.43 -4.85
CA VAL A 209 13.56 6.80 -4.08
C VAL A 209 13.88 5.34 -3.86
N PHE A 210 13.66 4.87 -2.65
CA PHE A 210 14.00 3.50 -2.28
C PHE A 210 12.85 2.87 -1.50
N VAL A 211 12.46 1.65 -1.89
CA VAL A 211 11.37 0.90 -1.28
C VAL A 211 11.88 -0.44 -0.85
N THR A 212 11.54 -0.88 0.36
CA THR A 212 11.90 -2.20 0.84
C THR A 212 10.94 -2.70 1.91
N ASP A 213 10.79 -4.01 1.99
CA ASP A 213 10.30 -4.67 3.19
C ASP A 213 11.45 -4.88 4.18
N THR A 214 11.15 -4.75 5.47
CA THR A 214 12.13 -4.89 6.57
C THR A 214 11.94 -6.18 7.36
N GLY A 215 10.84 -6.91 7.12
CA GLY A 215 10.48 -8.16 7.79
C GLY A 215 9.15 -8.07 8.53
N THR A 216 9.00 -8.84 9.60
CA THR A 216 7.78 -8.78 10.43
C THR A 216 7.61 -7.41 11.08
N ALA A 217 6.35 -6.99 11.22
CA ALA A 217 5.90 -6.00 12.18
C ALA A 217 4.96 -6.70 13.18
N ASN A 218 3.64 -6.58 13.00
CA ASN A 218 2.69 -7.18 13.93
C ASN A 218 2.43 -8.67 13.70
N THR A 219 2.73 -9.25 12.53
CA THR A 219 2.33 -10.63 12.20
C THR A 219 2.76 -11.65 13.27
N LEU A 220 4.04 -11.71 13.62
CA LEU A 220 4.50 -12.66 14.65
C LEU A 220 3.97 -12.31 16.05
N ILE A 221 3.84 -11.02 16.37
CA ILE A 221 3.32 -10.55 17.66
C ILE A 221 1.87 -11.01 17.84
N ASP A 222 1.04 -10.83 16.81
CA ASP A 222 -0.38 -11.17 16.82
C ASP A 222 -0.58 -12.69 16.86
N ILE A 223 0.16 -13.42 16.03
CA ILE A 223 0.17 -14.90 16.01
C ILE A 223 0.41 -15.46 17.42
N PHE A 224 1.49 -15.01 18.07
CA PHE A 224 1.85 -15.54 19.38
C PHE A 224 1.00 -14.97 20.52
N THR A 225 0.49 -13.75 20.39
CA THR A 225 -0.48 -13.22 21.36
C THR A 225 -1.73 -14.09 21.38
N LYS A 226 -2.29 -14.41 20.21
CA LYS A 226 -3.46 -15.28 20.07
C LYS A 226 -3.18 -16.71 20.53
N GLN A 227 -1.95 -17.21 20.32
CA GLN A 227 -1.55 -18.53 20.80
C GLN A 227 -1.56 -18.64 22.33
N PHE A 228 -1.03 -17.62 23.04
CA PHE A 228 -1.01 -17.61 24.50
C PHE A 228 -2.33 -17.16 25.13
N PHE A 229 -3.07 -16.30 24.43
CA PHE A 229 -4.30 -15.66 24.89
C PHE A 229 -5.36 -15.74 23.78
N PRO A 230 -6.11 -16.86 23.65
CA PRO A 230 -7.04 -17.09 22.55
C PRO A 230 -8.13 -16.02 22.39
N GLU A 231 -8.42 -15.26 23.44
CA GLU A 231 -9.37 -14.14 23.44
C GLU A 231 -8.80 -12.83 22.90
N LYS A 232 -7.49 -12.74 22.65
CA LYS A 232 -6.80 -11.55 22.16
C LYS A 232 -6.32 -11.75 20.73
N SER A 233 -6.72 -10.86 19.82
CA SER A 233 -6.23 -10.87 18.44
C SER A 233 -4.84 -10.24 18.27
N PHE A 234 -4.41 -9.38 19.19
CA PHE A 234 -3.13 -8.68 19.19
C PHE A 234 -2.75 -8.20 20.60
N ASP A 235 -1.48 -7.85 20.84
CA ASP A 235 -1.00 -7.28 22.11
C ASP A 235 -1.30 -5.78 22.19
N LYS A 236 -2.53 -5.46 22.63
CA LYS A 236 -2.99 -4.08 22.73
C LYS A 236 -2.04 -3.24 23.60
N ASP A 237 -1.60 -2.11 23.06
CA ASP A 237 -0.69 -1.15 23.70
C ASP A 237 0.63 -1.78 24.23
N ALA A 238 1.01 -2.94 23.68
CA ALA A 238 2.13 -3.77 24.12
C ALA A 238 2.07 -4.16 25.62
N GLU A 239 0.87 -4.32 26.19
CA GLU A 239 0.67 -4.61 27.61
C GLU A 239 1.37 -5.91 28.07
N ILE A 240 1.45 -6.93 27.20
CA ILE A 240 2.11 -8.19 27.51
C ILE A 240 3.62 -8.06 27.27
N ALA A 241 4.03 -7.58 26.10
CA ALA A 241 5.45 -7.44 25.74
C ALA A 241 6.22 -6.52 26.70
N LYS A 242 5.60 -5.44 27.22
CA LYS A 242 6.23 -4.53 28.21
C LYS A 242 6.61 -5.19 29.53
N ARG A 243 5.99 -6.32 29.87
CA ARG A 243 6.28 -7.08 31.10
C ARG A 243 7.41 -8.08 30.91
N GLY A 244 7.81 -8.34 29.67
CA GLY A 244 8.87 -9.27 29.33
C GLY A 244 10.24 -8.62 29.30
N THR A 245 11.26 -9.47 29.24
CA THR A 245 12.64 -9.12 28.95
C THR A 245 13.02 -9.70 27.59
N VAL A 246 13.68 -8.89 26.76
CA VAL A 246 14.18 -9.35 25.45
C VAL A 246 15.22 -10.45 25.67
N ASN A 247 14.97 -11.62 25.10
CA ASN A 247 15.93 -12.71 25.06
C ASN A 247 16.89 -12.51 23.87
N GLN A 248 18.13 -12.10 24.16
CA GLN A 248 19.12 -11.74 23.16
C GLN A 248 19.59 -12.92 22.30
N GLU A 249 19.68 -14.12 22.88
CA GLU A 249 20.05 -15.33 22.14
C GLU A 249 18.96 -15.70 21.14
N PHE A 250 17.70 -15.66 21.57
CA PHE A 250 16.55 -15.89 20.71
C PHE A 250 16.42 -14.84 19.60
N LEU A 251 16.60 -13.55 19.93
CA LEU A 251 16.63 -12.48 18.94
C LEU A 251 17.70 -12.70 17.87
N SER A 252 18.91 -13.06 18.30
CA SER A 252 20.04 -13.31 17.40
C SER A 252 19.79 -14.49 16.47
N GLU A 253 19.18 -15.56 16.98
CA GLU A 253 18.79 -16.72 16.17
C GLU A 253 17.74 -16.35 15.11
N LEU A 254 16.70 -15.59 15.48
CA LEU A 254 15.69 -15.14 14.51
C LEU A 254 16.31 -14.28 13.40
N LYS A 255 17.23 -13.38 13.74
CA LYS A 255 17.97 -12.54 12.77
C LYS A 255 18.98 -13.33 11.94
N SER A 256 19.27 -14.59 12.30
CA SER A 256 20.19 -15.44 11.55
C SER A 256 19.58 -16.03 10.27
N ASP A 257 18.27 -15.87 10.08
CA ASP A 257 17.56 -16.31 8.88
C ASP A 257 18.14 -15.67 7.61
N ALA A 258 18.09 -16.41 6.50
CA ALA A 258 18.63 -15.98 5.22
C ALA A 258 17.99 -14.67 4.72
N PHE A 259 16.72 -14.42 5.01
CA PHE A 259 16.03 -13.19 4.64
C PHE A 259 16.71 -11.95 5.26
N PHE A 260 17.05 -11.99 6.54
CA PHE A 260 17.67 -10.84 7.22
C PHE A 260 19.12 -10.60 6.77
N LYS A 261 19.82 -11.65 6.31
CA LYS A 261 21.18 -11.55 5.75
C LYS A 261 21.25 -10.96 4.34
N GLN A 262 20.14 -10.91 3.60
CA GLN A 262 20.10 -10.27 2.29
C GLN A 262 20.22 -8.74 2.42
N SER A 263 20.98 -8.12 1.51
CA SER A 263 21.04 -6.67 1.36
C SER A 263 19.69 -6.11 0.92
N PHE A 264 19.48 -4.82 1.14
CA PHE A 264 18.31 -4.12 0.62
C PHE A 264 18.55 -3.57 -0.80
N PRO A 265 17.49 -3.31 -1.60
CA PRO A 265 16.08 -3.57 -1.30
C PRO A 265 15.72 -5.05 -1.37
N LYS A 266 14.75 -5.47 -0.56
CA LYS A 266 14.19 -6.84 -0.58
C LYS A 266 12.69 -6.80 -0.31
N THR A 267 12.00 -7.88 -0.70
CA THR A 267 10.54 -8.00 -0.59
C THR A 267 10.18 -9.35 0.01
N ILE A 268 9.13 -9.41 0.82
CA ILE A 268 8.70 -10.61 1.53
C ILE A 268 7.19 -10.59 1.83
N GLY A 269 6.57 -11.76 1.74
CA GLY A 269 5.19 -11.97 2.19
C GLY A 269 5.10 -12.40 3.65
N GLN A 270 3.89 -12.39 4.21
CA GLN A 270 3.62 -12.93 5.56
C GLN A 270 3.90 -14.43 5.69
N GLU A 271 4.01 -15.14 4.57
CA GLU A 271 4.21 -16.59 4.52
C GLU A 271 5.49 -17.05 5.24
N LEU A 272 6.57 -16.24 5.22
CA LEU A 272 7.81 -16.58 5.92
C LEU A 272 7.65 -16.44 7.45
N PHE A 273 6.96 -15.40 7.90
CA PHE A 273 6.85 -15.04 9.31
C PHE A 273 5.63 -15.70 9.95
N ASN A 274 5.74 -16.99 10.20
CA ASN A 274 4.66 -17.83 10.75
C ASN A 274 5.09 -18.52 12.06
N HIS A 275 4.26 -19.42 12.59
CA HIS A 275 4.58 -20.19 13.80
C HIS A 275 5.87 -21.01 13.68
N ASP A 276 6.11 -21.65 12.54
CA ASP A 276 7.27 -22.53 12.34
C ASP A 276 8.58 -21.75 12.35
N PHE A 277 8.58 -20.52 11.83
CA PHE A 277 9.72 -19.60 11.90
C PHE A 277 10.20 -19.39 13.35
N VAL A 278 9.27 -19.09 14.25
CA VAL A 278 9.58 -18.87 15.68
C VAL A 278 9.87 -20.18 16.40
N ASN A 279 9.04 -21.21 16.20
CA ASN A 279 9.17 -22.48 16.90
C ASN A 279 10.49 -23.19 16.56
N SER A 280 10.96 -23.11 15.32
CA SER A 280 12.24 -23.68 14.91
C SER A 280 13.41 -23.05 15.69
N ALA A 281 13.40 -21.72 15.85
CA ALA A 281 14.39 -21.02 16.65
C ALA A 281 14.30 -21.39 18.15
N LEU A 282 13.09 -21.46 18.71
CA LEU A 282 12.89 -21.87 20.11
C LEU A 282 13.39 -23.30 20.38
N VAL A 283 13.09 -24.24 19.48
CA VAL A 283 13.52 -25.64 19.61
C VAL A 283 15.04 -25.74 19.52
N LYS A 284 15.67 -25.05 18.56
CA LYS A 284 17.12 -25.06 18.38
C LYS A 284 17.88 -24.56 19.62
N LEU A 285 17.33 -23.57 20.32
CA LEU A 285 17.92 -22.97 21.52
C LEU A 285 17.50 -23.66 22.84
N GLY A 286 16.58 -24.63 22.79
CA GLY A 286 16.04 -25.25 24.01
C GLY A 286 15.17 -24.30 24.85
N LEU A 287 14.51 -23.33 24.22
CA LEU A 287 13.69 -22.28 24.85
C LEU A 287 12.18 -22.54 24.72
N GLN A 288 11.75 -23.80 24.63
CA GLN A 288 10.33 -24.16 24.43
C GLN A 288 9.41 -23.69 25.56
N ASN A 289 9.97 -23.41 26.75
CA ASN A 289 9.24 -22.91 27.91
C ASN A 289 9.41 -21.39 28.14
N ILE A 290 9.81 -20.63 27.11
CA ILE A 290 9.89 -19.17 27.19
C ILE A 290 8.52 -18.58 27.60
N SER A 291 8.54 -17.58 28.49
CA SER A 291 7.32 -16.94 28.94
C SER A 291 6.68 -16.13 27.81
N ALA A 292 5.34 -16.01 27.80
CA ALA A 292 4.65 -15.20 26.80
C ALA A 292 5.13 -13.74 26.77
N PRO A 293 5.34 -13.05 27.92
CA PRO A 293 5.93 -11.71 27.93
C PRO A 293 7.31 -11.64 27.27
N ASP A 294 8.23 -12.56 27.58
CA ASP A 294 9.60 -12.52 27.04
C ASP A 294 9.62 -12.83 25.53
N LEU A 295 8.78 -13.77 25.08
CA LEU A 295 8.62 -14.06 23.66
C LEU A 295 8.10 -12.84 22.91
N LEU A 296 7.00 -12.22 23.38
CA LEU A 296 6.40 -11.06 22.72
C LEU A 296 7.32 -9.81 22.78
N ALA A 297 8.06 -9.62 23.87
CA ALA A 297 9.09 -8.60 23.97
C ALA A 297 10.19 -8.81 22.91
N THR A 298 10.64 -10.05 22.75
CA THR A 298 11.69 -10.40 21.79
C THR A 298 11.24 -10.23 20.34
N LEU A 299 10.01 -10.65 20.00
CA LEU A 299 9.44 -10.45 18.65
C LEU A 299 9.19 -8.98 18.33
N THR A 300 8.74 -8.20 19.33
CA THR A 300 8.60 -6.74 19.18
C THR A 300 9.96 -6.07 18.95
N ARG A 301 11.02 -6.55 19.64
CA ARG A 301 12.38 -6.03 19.46
C ARG A 301 12.96 -6.42 18.10
N LEU A 302 12.71 -7.65 17.63
CA LEU A 302 13.07 -8.08 16.28
C LEU A 302 12.54 -7.10 15.23
N SER A 303 11.26 -6.77 15.31
CA SER A 303 10.61 -5.84 14.37
C SER A 303 11.26 -4.45 14.41
N ALA A 304 11.52 -3.91 15.61
CA ALA A 304 12.15 -2.60 15.75
C ALA A 304 13.59 -2.58 15.21
N GLU A 305 14.38 -3.63 15.46
CA GLU A 305 15.77 -3.72 14.98
C GLU A 305 15.85 -3.87 13.47
N THR A 306 15.03 -4.72 12.85
CA THR A 306 15.12 -4.94 11.41
C THR A 306 14.60 -3.75 10.61
N ILE A 307 13.63 -3.00 11.14
CA ILE A 307 13.24 -1.68 10.61
C ILE A 307 14.40 -0.69 10.73
N ALA A 308 15.04 -0.61 11.90
CA ALA A 308 16.14 0.33 12.13
C ALA A 308 17.34 0.04 11.21
N GLU A 309 17.71 -1.22 11.04
CA GLU A 309 18.77 -1.65 10.10
C GLU A 309 18.49 -1.19 8.66
N ALA A 310 17.24 -1.31 8.21
CA ALA A 310 16.84 -0.88 6.89
C ALA A 310 16.91 0.64 6.71
N VAL A 311 16.54 1.41 7.74
CA VAL A 311 16.69 2.88 7.74
C VAL A 311 18.17 3.28 7.77
N LEU A 312 18.99 2.63 8.60
CA LEU A 312 20.43 2.89 8.67
C LEU A 312 21.14 2.58 7.35
N PHE A 313 20.69 1.55 6.61
CA PHE A 313 21.18 1.30 5.26
C PHE A 313 20.95 2.49 4.32
N VAL A 314 19.80 3.17 4.41
CA VAL A 314 19.53 4.39 3.62
C VAL A 314 20.43 5.55 4.08
N VAL A 315 20.57 5.74 5.40
CA VAL A 315 21.45 6.76 6.00
C VAL A 315 22.90 6.59 5.50
N GLU A 316 23.42 5.37 5.53
CA GLU A 316 24.78 5.05 5.07
C GLU A 316 24.95 5.31 3.57
N ASN A 317 24.00 4.88 2.74
CA ASN A 317 24.08 5.05 1.29
C ASN A 317 23.95 6.51 0.84
N THR A 318 23.12 7.30 1.53
CA THR A 318 22.93 8.73 1.25
C THR A 318 24.00 9.61 1.88
N LYS A 319 24.82 9.06 2.79
CA LYS A 319 25.84 9.78 3.57
C LYS A 319 25.29 10.99 4.31
N THR A 320 24.01 10.93 4.68
CA THR A 320 23.30 11.99 5.39
C THR A 320 23.17 11.60 6.86
N PRO A 321 23.40 12.50 7.83
CA PRO A 321 23.19 12.22 9.24
C PRO A 321 21.75 11.78 9.52
N ILE A 322 21.56 10.77 10.39
CA ILE A 322 20.24 10.21 10.72
C ILE A 322 19.30 11.28 11.30
N GLU A 323 19.83 12.30 11.98
CA GLU A 323 19.08 13.41 12.57
C GLU A 323 18.35 14.26 11.52
N GLU A 324 18.78 14.22 10.25
CA GLU A 324 18.16 14.93 9.14
C GLU A 324 17.01 14.15 8.50
N PHE A 325 16.74 12.93 8.96
CA PHE A 325 15.60 12.12 8.51
C PHE A 325 14.37 12.39 9.36
N LYS A 326 13.19 12.24 8.73
CA LYS A 326 11.90 12.20 9.41
C LYS A 326 11.17 10.91 9.05
N VAL A 327 10.76 10.15 10.05
CA VAL A 327 9.99 8.92 9.88
C VAL A 327 8.52 9.23 10.11
N TYR A 328 7.70 9.00 9.10
CA TYR A 328 6.24 9.08 9.18
C TYR A 328 5.66 7.67 9.24
N MET A 329 5.06 7.35 10.38
CA MET A 329 4.57 6.01 10.69
C MET A 329 3.10 5.83 10.33
N SER A 330 2.77 4.65 9.82
CA SER A 330 1.41 4.17 9.51
C SER A 330 1.26 2.71 9.90
N GLY A 331 0.04 2.17 9.79
CA GLY A 331 -0.28 0.79 10.15
C GLY A 331 -0.45 0.56 11.66
N GLY A 332 -0.85 -0.67 12.04
CA GLY A 332 -1.13 -1.04 13.43
C GLY A 332 0.06 -0.87 14.37
N GLY A 333 1.29 -1.08 13.88
CA GLY A 333 2.51 -0.99 14.67
C GLY A 333 2.84 0.45 15.09
N ALA A 334 2.33 1.46 14.37
CA ALA A 334 2.42 2.87 14.80
C ALA A 334 1.63 3.14 16.10
N ARG A 335 0.75 2.22 16.50
CA ARG A 335 -0.01 2.24 17.76
C ARG A 335 0.63 1.36 18.84
N ASN A 336 1.70 0.61 18.53
CA ASN A 336 2.45 -0.18 19.51
C ASN A 336 3.50 0.73 20.19
N PRO A 337 3.27 1.19 21.43
CA PRO A 337 4.17 2.14 22.09
C PRO A 337 5.55 1.57 22.42
N LEU A 338 5.67 0.25 22.59
CA LEU A 338 6.96 -0.39 22.88
C LEU A 338 7.84 -0.43 21.63
N MET A 339 7.25 -0.82 20.48
CA MET A 339 7.93 -0.81 19.19
C MET A 339 8.41 0.59 18.82
N VAL A 340 7.53 1.60 18.92
CA VAL A 340 7.87 3.00 18.64
C VAL A 340 8.98 3.51 19.56
N LYS A 341 8.92 3.20 20.86
CA LYS A 341 9.98 3.56 21.81
C LYS A 341 11.34 2.99 21.40
N TRP A 342 11.40 1.71 21.04
CA TRP A 342 12.67 1.10 20.61
C TRP A 342 13.16 1.61 19.26
N LEU A 343 12.26 1.96 18.33
CA LEU A 343 12.66 2.63 17.09
C LEU A 343 13.31 3.98 17.36
N GLN A 344 12.74 4.79 18.27
CA GLN A 344 13.31 6.08 18.67
C GLN A 344 14.65 5.95 19.42
N GLU A 345 14.86 4.84 20.13
CA GLU A 345 16.14 4.51 20.76
C GLU A 345 17.20 4.14 19.72
N LEU A 346 16.81 3.37 18.69
CA LEU A 346 17.69 2.88 17.64
C LEU A 346 18.01 3.92 16.56
N LEU A 347 17.09 4.86 16.33
CA LEU A 347 17.18 5.87 15.28
C LEU A 347 16.96 7.26 15.90
N PRO A 348 18.03 8.05 16.13
CA PRO A 348 17.91 9.38 16.72
C PRO A 348 17.42 10.43 15.71
N CYS A 349 16.24 10.19 15.13
CA CYS A 349 15.57 11.06 14.16
C CYS A 349 14.13 11.39 14.62
N LYS A 350 13.44 12.25 13.87
CA LYS A 350 12.07 12.64 14.22
C LYS A 350 11.08 11.57 13.78
N PHE A 351 10.20 11.15 14.67
CA PHE A 351 9.08 10.25 14.37
C PHE A 351 7.75 10.99 14.51
N GLU A 352 6.88 10.86 13.50
CA GLU A 352 5.50 11.35 13.51
C GLU A 352 4.56 10.29 12.95
N LYS A 353 3.26 10.41 13.23
CA LYS A 353 2.26 9.63 12.49
C LYS A 353 2.05 10.27 11.12
N SER A 354 1.88 9.46 10.08
CA SER A 354 1.63 9.95 8.72
C SER A 354 0.39 10.84 8.60
N ASP A 355 -0.59 10.71 9.50
CA ASP A 355 -1.81 11.54 9.54
C ASP A 355 -1.51 13.05 9.65
N VAL A 356 -0.36 13.44 10.21
CA VAL A 356 0.04 14.86 10.29
C VAL A 356 0.31 15.48 8.92
N LEU A 357 0.46 14.66 7.87
CA LEU A 357 0.60 15.08 6.48
C LEU A 357 -0.74 15.34 5.79
N GLY A 358 -1.87 15.22 6.51
CA GLY A 358 -3.20 15.60 6.04
C GLY A 358 -3.96 14.50 5.29
N ILE A 359 -3.38 13.30 5.16
CA ILE A 359 -4.03 12.13 4.55
C ILE A 359 -4.11 11.03 5.60
N SER A 360 -5.33 10.59 5.92
CA SER A 360 -5.55 9.49 6.85
C SER A 360 -5.07 8.18 6.25
N GLY A 361 -4.60 7.25 7.09
CA GLY A 361 -4.16 5.94 6.64
C GLY A 361 -5.22 5.19 5.82
N ASP A 362 -6.48 5.31 6.22
CA ASP A 362 -7.61 4.62 5.58
C ASP A 362 -7.91 5.20 4.18
N ALA A 363 -7.77 6.52 3.98
CA ALA A 363 -8.00 7.15 2.67
C ALA A 363 -6.81 7.06 1.72
N LYS A 364 -5.62 6.72 2.22
CA LYS A 364 -4.35 6.85 1.49
C LYS A 364 -4.36 6.13 0.14
N GLU A 365 -4.87 4.90 0.07
CA GLU A 365 -4.85 4.13 -1.18
C GLU A 365 -5.84 4.67 -2.22
N ALA A 366 -7.06 5.05 -1.81
CA ALA A 366 -8.02 5.68 -2.70
C ALA A 366 -7.48 7.03 -3.23
N VAL A 367 -6.88 7.85 -2.36
CA VAL A 367 -6.22 9.11 -2.73
C VAL A 367 -5.07 8.88 -3.72
N LEU A 368 -4.26 7.84 -3.53
CA LEU A 368 -3.21 7.45 -4.48
C LEU A 368 -3.77 7.27 -5.90
N PHE A 369 -4.91 6.57 -6.07
CA PHE A 369 -5.49 6.40 -7.40
C PHE A 369 -5.99 7.72 -7.98
N ALA A 370 -6.58 8.61 -7.17
CA ALA A 370 -6.95 9.95 -7.62
C ALA A 370 -5.73 10.73 -8.15
N VAL A 371 -4.58 10.64 -7.46
CA VAL A 371 -3.31 11.25 -7.91
C VAL A 371 -2.80 10.61 -9.19
N LEU A 372 -2.81 9.28 -9.32
CA LEU A 372 -2.37 8.61 -10.55
C LEU A 372 -3.25 8.99 -11.75
N ALA A 373 -4.54 9.22 -11.53
CA ALA A 373 -5.42 9.75 -12.56
C ALA A 373 -5.08 11.20 -12.93
N ASN A 374 -4.77 12.05 -11.95
CA ASN A 374 -4.26 13.41 -12.20
C ASN A 374 -2.98 13.39 -13.06
N GLU A 375 -2.02 12.53 -12.73
CA GLU A 375 -0.79 12.38 -13.51
C GLU A 375 -1.03 11.90 -14.93
N THR A 376 -2.10 11.14 -15.16
CA THR A 376 -2.43 10.64 -16.50
C THR A 376 -3.03 11.72 -17.39
N VAL A 377 -3.78 12.67 -16.82
CA VAL A 377 -4.44 13.72 -17.60
C VAL A 377 -3.66 15.02 -17.67
N ALA A 378 -2.84 15.32 -16.67
CA ALA A 378 -2.13 16.59 -16.54
C ALA A 378 -0.61 16.42 -16.45
N GLY A 379 -0.15 15.47 -15.64
CA GLY A 379 1.27 15.30 -15.32
C GLY A 379 2.04 14.33 -16.22
N GLY A 380 2.87 13.51 -15.56
CA GLY A 380 3.74 12.54 -16.24
C GLY A 380 5.19 13.00 -16.47
N ASN A 381 5.59 14.12 -15.86
CA ASN A 381 6.95 14.67 -15.97
C ASN A 381 7.92 14.18 -14.88
N TYR A 382 7.61 13.07 -14.20
CA TYR A 382 8.51 12.44 -13.23
C TYR A 382 9.37 11.35 -13.87
N ASN A 383 10.59 11.16 -13.36
CA ASN A 383 11.52 10.16 -13.86
C ASN A 383 12.16 9.34 -12.73
N PHE A 384 11.68 8.11 -12.51
CA PHE A 384 12.29 7.11 -11.61
C PHE A 384 13.52 6.43 -12.24
N GLY A 385 14.00 6.92 -13.38
CA GLY A 385 15.23 6.48 -14.02
C GLY A 385 15.15 5.05 -14.53
N SER A 386 16.24 4.32 -14.36
CA SER A 386 16.35 2.90 -14.75
C SER A 386 16.07 1.95 -13.58
N GLN A 387 15.43 2.44 -12.52
CA GLN A 387 15.16 1.64 -11.33
C GLN A 387 14.30 0.42 -11.69
N LYS A 388 14.86 -0.76 -11.46
CA LYS A 388 14.23 -2.02 -11.84
C LYS A 388 12.93 -2.19 -11.05
N GLY A 389 11.82 -2.33 -11.76
CA GLY A 389 10.49 -2.57 -11.18
C GLY A 389 9.64 -1.33 -10.94
N ILE A 390 10.19 -0.11 -11.07
CA ILE A 390 9.48 1.16 -10.87
C ILE A 390 9.63 2.02 -12.15
N PRO A 391 8.93 1.70 -13.24
CA PRO A 391 9.05 2.43 -14.50
C PRO A 391 8.51 3.87 -14.41
N SER A 392 9.15 4.79 -15.12
CA SER A 392 8.63 6.15 -15.37
C SER A 392 7.48 6.09 -16.37
N VAL A 393 6.24 5.91 -15.89
CA VAL A 393 5.05 5.79 -16.75
C VAL A 393 3.82 6.39 -16.08
N THR A 394 2.99 7.10 -16.86
CA THR A 394 1.63 7.46 -16.45
C THR A 394 0.71 6.24 -16.57
N MET A 395 -0.21 6.08 -15.63
CA MET A 395 -0.93 4.83 -15.44
C MET A 395 -2.43 4.98 -15.63
N GLY A 396 -3.02 4.03 -16.35
CA GLY A 396 -4.46 3.91 -16.49
C GLY A 396 -4.90 3.85 -17.94
N LYS A 397 -6.16 3.49 -18.13
CA LYS A 397 -6.91 3.52 -19.39
C LYS A 397 -8.13 4.39 -19.20
N ILE A 398 -8.45 5.19 -20.21
CA ILE A 398 -9.55 6.16 -20.14
C ILE A 398 -10.78 5.54 -20.79
N SER A 399 -11.86 5.47 -20.01
CA SER A 399 -13.20 5.06 -20.40
C SER A 399 -14.11 6.28 -20.44
N PHE A 400 -14.82 6.45 -21.56
CA PHE A 400 -15.75 7.57 -21.77
C PHE A 400 -17.20 7.15 -21.46
N PRO A 401 -18.04 8.08 -20.96
CA PRO A 401 -19.38 7.74 -20.47
C PRO A 401 -20.47 7.55 -21.54
N ASP A 402 -20.18 7.68 -22.84
CA ASP A 402 -21.18 7.79 -23.93
C ASP A 402 -21.22 6.66 -24.96
#